data_AF-W2T492-F1
#
_entry.id   AF-W2T492-F1
#
_cell.length_a   1.000
_cell.length_b   1.000
_cell.length_c   1.000
_cell.angle_alpha   90.00
_cell.angle_beta   90.00
_cell.angle_gamma   90.00
#
_symmetry.space_group_name_H-M   'P 1'
#
loop_
_entity.id
_entity.type
_entity.pdbx_description
1 polymer ?
#
loop_
_entity_poly.entity_id
_entity_poly.type
_entity_poly.pdbx_seq_one_letter_code
_entity_poly.pdbx_strand_id
1 'polypeptide(L)'
;MHYCLIVFGLLGAVVNFPEGYSNSYPNTSYKSFQQLINDSYINRGVEGGISENLYIWIWSAVLNVWFLGYLLGTFVTPYFTEQYGRKRTLLGSSVIALIGSVLSFLSVTLSVPELFFVSRVVSSMSSGISFGTLILFLQ
;
A
#
# COMPACT_ATOMS: atom_id res chain seq x y z
N MET A 1 25.55 10.82 -20.81
CA MET A 1 24.92 9.49 -20.65
C MET A 1 25.01 8.94 -19.23
N HIS A 2 26.19 8.86 -18.60
CA HIS A 2 26.35 8.26 -17.27
C HIS A 2 25.48 8.94 -16.18
N TYR A 3 25.42 10.28 -16.16
CA TYR A 3 24.56 11.02 -15.23
C TYR A 3 23.06 10.72 -15.39
N CYS A 4 22.57 10.56 -16.63
CA CYS A 4 21.16 10.24 -16.88
C CYS A 4 20.82 8.84 -16.36
N LEU A 5 21.70 7.87 -16.55
CA LEU A 5 21.52 6.50 -16.05
C LEU A 5 21.47 6.46 -14.52
N ILE A 6 22.33 7.24 -13.85
CA ILE A 6 22.32 7.34 -12.38
C ILE A 6 20.99 7.95 -11.91
N VAL A 7 20.54 9.05 -12.52
CA VAL A 7 19.29 9.71 -12.15
C VAL A 7 18.08 8.79 -12.36
N PHE A 8 18.00 8.09 -13.49
CA PHE A 8 16.91 7.15 -13.77
C PHE A 8 16.95 5.92 -12.86
N GLY A 9 18.14 5.38 -12.57
CA GLY A 9 18.32 4.30 -11.61
C GLY A 9 17.88 4.70 -10.20
N LEU A 10 18.24 5.90 -9.75
CA LEU A 10 17.82 6.43 -8.45
C LEU A 10 16.30 6.65 -8.38
N LEU A 11 15.69 7.24 -9.41
CA LEU A 11 14.24 7.41 -9.47
C LEU A 11 13.52 6.05 -9.45
N GLY A 12 14.02 5.07 -10.20
CA GLY A 12 13.51 3.71 -10.17
C GLY A 12 13.59 3.09 -8.78
N ALA A 13 14.74 3.19 -8.11
CA ALA A 13 14.91 2.64 -6.77
C ALA A 13 13.97 3.31 -5.74
N VAL A 14 13.89 4.64 -5.75
CA VAL A 14 13.06 5.41 -4.81
C VAL A 14 11.58 5.13 -4.97
N VAL A 15 11.11 4.87 -6.20
CA VAL A 15 9.70 4.58 -6.47
C VAL A 15 9.34 3.12 -6.17
N ASN A 16 10.17 2.16 -6.59
CA ASN A 16 9.84 0.74 -6.50
C ASN A 16 10.15 0.14 -5.12
N PHE A 17 11.12 0.69 -4.38
CA PHE A 17 11.46 0.16 -3.06
C PHE A 17 10.30 0.27 -2.05
N PRO A 18 9.63 1.43 -1.88
CA PRO A 18 8.49 1.55 -0.99
C PRO A 18 7.32 0.64 -1.38
N GLU A 19 7.10 0.43 -2.68
CA GLU A 19 6.10 -0.51 -3.19
C GLU A 19 6.41 -1.94 -2.76
N GLY A 20 7.62 -2.43 -3.06
CA GLY A 20 8.04 -3.78 -2.72
C GLY A 20 8.04 -4.04 -1.21
N TYR A 21 8.52 -3.07 -0.43
CA TYR A 21 8.49 -3.13 1.03
C TYR A 21 7.06 -3.21 1.53
N SER A 22 6.20 -2.26 1.13
CA SER A 22 4.81 -2.14 1.61
C SER A 22 3.97 -3.37 1.29
N ASN A 23 4.22 -4.02 0.15
CA ASN A 23 3.52 -5.26 -0.19
C ASN A 23 3.99 -6.45 0.65
N SER A 24 5.29 -6.53 0.95
CA SER A 24 5.93 -7.75 1.49
C SER A 24 6.00 -7.79 3.01
N TYR A 25 6.14 -6.65 3.70
CA TYR A 25 6.31 -6.64 5.16
C TYR A 25 5.19 -7.33 5.96
N PRO A 26 3.90 -7.29 5.56
CA PRO A 26 2.85 -7.97 6.32
C PRO A 26 3.03 -9.49 6.32
N ASN A 27 3.58 -10.05 5.24
CA ASN A 27 3.83 -11.49 5.13
C ASN A 27 4.91 -11.96 6.11
N THR A 28 5.95 -11.15 6.32
CA THR A 28 7.01 -11.45 7.30
C THR A 28 6.51 -11.31 8.74
N SER A 29 5.58 -10.37 8.98
CA SER A 29 5.05 -10.02 10.30
C SER A 29 3.64 -10.56 10.55
N TYR A 30 3.22 -11.63 9.84
CA TYR A 30 1.85 -12.14 9.90
C TYR A 30 1.39 -12.49 11.33
N LYS A 31 2.29 -12.97 12.20
CA LYS A 31 1.97 -13.31 13.60
C LYS A 31 1.54 -12.08 14.39
N SER A 32 2.20 -10.94 14.18
CA SER A 32 1.84 -9.67 14.83
C SER A 32 0.49 -9.18 14.35
N PHE A 33 0.19 -9.33 13.06
CA PHE A 33 -1.14 -8.99 12.52
C PHE A 33 -2.23 -9.94 13.01
N GLN A 34 -1.93 -11.22 13.20
CA GLN A 34 -2.83 -12.19 13.80
C GLN A 34 -3.19 -11.81 15.24
N GLN A 35 -2.20 -11.41 16.03
CA GLN A 35 -2.42 -10.90 17.39
C GLN A 35 -3.27 -9.62 17.36
N LEU A 36 -2.92 -8.65 16.52
CA LEU A 36 -3.67 -7.40 16.37
C LEU A 36 -5.15 -7.65 16.04
N ILE A 37 -5.43 -8.54 15.08
CA ILE A 37 -6.79 -8.87 14.68
C ILE A 37 -7.53 -9.53 15.85
N ASN A 38 -6.93 -10.55 16.48
CA ASN A 38 -7.53 -11.22 17.62
C ASN A 38 -7.84 -10.26 18.77
N ASP A 39 -6.87 -9.44 19.17
CA ASP A 39 -7.00 -8.47 20.25
C ASP A 39 -8.10 -7.45 19.93
N SER A 40 -8.19 -7.01 18.66
CA SER A 40 -9.27 -6.13 18.21
C SER A 40 -10.66 -6.76 18.40
N TYR A 41 -10.84 -8.05 18.14
CA TYR A 41 -12.14 -8.70 18.30
C TYR A 41 -12.46 -9.03 19.76
N ILE A 42 -11.44 -9.39 20.55
CA ILE A 42 -11.58 -9.57 22.00
C ILE A 42 -12.05 -8.27 22.66
N ASN A 43 -11.43 -7.13 22.30
CA ASN A 43 -11.82 -5.81 22.79
C ASN A 43 -13.24 -5.39 22.38
N ARG A 44 -13.82 -6.03 21.36
CA ARG A 44 -15.20 -5.82 20.89
C ARG A 44 -16.21 -6.79 21.49
N GLY A 45 -15.80 -7.60 22.47
CA GLY A 45 -16.67 -8.52 23.20
C GLY A 45 -16.77 -9.94 22.62
N VAL A 46 -15.88 -10.31 21.68
CA VAL A 46 -15.77 -11.70 21.22
C VAL A 46 -14.85 -12.46 22.18
N GLU A 47 -15.44 -13.07 23.21
CA GLU A 47 -14.70 -13.87 24.19
C GLU A 47 -13.96 -15.03 23.50
N GLY A 48 -12.64 -15.08 23.66
CA GLY A 48 -11.78 -16.13 23.09
C GLY A 48 -11.15 -15.83 21.73
N GLY A 49 -11.43 -14.66 21.13
CA GLY A 49 -10.87 -14.26 19.84
C GLY A 49 -11.56 -14.88 18.63
N ILE A 50 -11.01 -14.67 17.43
CA ILE A 50 -11.61 -15.19 16.20
C ILE A 50 -11.13 -16.61 15.89
N SER A 51 -11.97 -17.40 15.22
CA SER A 51 -11.58 -18.72 14.75
C SER A 51 -10.49 -18.64 13.68
N GLU A 52 -9.65 -19.68 13.61
CA GLU A 52 -8.55 -19.76 12.63
C GLU A 52 -9.05 -19.63 11.18
N ASN A 53 -10.17 -20.28 10.86
CA ASN A 53 -10.80 -20.17 9.55
C ASN A 53 -11.22 -18.74 9.21
N LEU A 54 -11.82 -18.01 10.16
CA LEU A 54 -12.21 -16.62 9.96
C LEU A 54 -10.99 -15.71 9.78
N TYR A 55 -9.94 -15.94 10.58
CA TYR A 55 -8.68 -15.22 10.43
C TYR A 55 -8.08 -15.41 9.03
N ILE A 56 -8.04 -16.64 8.51
CA ILE A 56 -7.52 -16.93 7.17
C ILE A 56 -8.28 -16.15 6.09
N TRP A 57 -9.61 -16.07 6.17
CA TRP A 57 -10.41 -15.29 5.24
C TRP A 57 -10.13 -13.79 5.33
N ILE A 58 -10.07 -13.22 6.54
CA ILE A 58 -9.76 -11.80 6.77
C ILE A 58 -8.35 -11.48 6.24
N TRP A 59 -7.36 -12.29 6.61
CA TRP A 59 -5.98 -12.10 6.21
C TRP A 59 -5.81 -12.22 4.69
N SER A 60 -6.46 -13.21 4.07
CA SER A 60 -6.48 -13.35 2.62
C SER A 60 -7.09 -12.12 1.94
N ALA A 61 -8.19 -11.57 2.47
CA ALA A 61 -8.78 -10.34 1.94
C ALA A 61 -7.83 -9.14 2.05
N VAL A 62 -7.17 -8.96 3.20
CA VAL A 62 -6.19 -7.89 3.45
C VAL A 62 -4.98 -7.98 2.51
N LEU A 63 -4.50 -9.18 2.21
CA LEU A 63 -3.40 -9.38 1.27
C LEU A 63 -3.84 -9.10 -0.18
N ASN A 64 -4.99 -9.63 -0.59
CA ASN A 64 -5.44 -9.59 -1.98
C ASN A 64 -6.03 -8.23 -2.39
N VAL A 65 -6.56 -7.44 -1.46
CA VAL A 65 -7.08 -6.10 -1.78
C VAL A 65 -5.99 -5.16 -2.32
N TRP A 66 -4.71 -5.46 -2.03
CA TRP A 66 -3.57 -4.76 -2.60
C TRP A 66 -3.66 -4.70 -4.13
N PHE A 67 -3.95 -5.82 -4.79
CA PHE A 67 -4.03 -5.89 -6.25
C PHE A 67 -5.19 -5.05 -6.82
N LEU A 68 -6.32 -4.98 -6.12
CA LEU A 68 -7.45 -4.14 -6.53
C LEU A 68 -7.09 -2.66 -6.49
N GLY A 69 -6.49 -2.18 -5.39
CA GLY A 69 -6.06 -0.78 -5.31
C GLY A 69 -4.98 -0.46 -6.34
N TYR A 70 -4.03 -1.38 -6.58
CA TYR A 70 -2.99 -1.21 -7.59
C TYR A 70 -3.56 -1.09 -9.01
N LEU A 71 -4.53 -1.95 -9.33
CA LEU A 71 -5.24 -1.92 -10.61
C LEU A 71 -5.94 -0.57 -10.82
N LEU A 72 -6.67 -0.09 -9.81
CA LEU A 72 -7.34 1.22 -9.84
C LEU A 72 -6.33 2.36 -10.04
N GLY A 73 -5.22 2.35 -9.29
CA GLY A 73 -4.14 3.33 -9.44
C GLY A 73 -3.55 3.36 -10.86
N THR A 74 -3.34 2.18 -11.44
CA THR A 74 -2.84 2.05 -12.81
C THR A 74 -3.82 2.64 -13.82
N PHE A 75 -5.13 2.34 -13.70
CA PHE A 75 -6.14 2.86 -14.62
C PHE A 75 -6.30 4.38 -14.58
N VAL A 76 -6.16 5.01 -13.40
CA VAL A 76 -6.28 6.47 -13.29
C VAL A 76 -5.01 7.22 -13.71
N THR A 77 -3.89 6.51 -13.85
CA THR A 77 -2.58 7.11 -14.14
C THR A 77 -2.60 7.99 -15.40
N PRO A 78 -3.08 7.53 -16.58
CA PRO A 78 -3.07 8.33 -17.80
C PRO A 78 -3.79 9.67 -17.61
N TYR A 79 -4.99 9.62 -17.02
CA TYR A 79 -5.81 10.80 -16.73
C TYR A 79 -5.06 11.84 -15.88
N PHE A 80 -4.46 11.42 -14.77
CA PHE A 80 -3.70 12.34 -13.93
C PHE A 80 -2.44 12.87 -14.62
N THR A 81 -1.73 12.03 -15.38
CA THR A 81 -0.52 12.45 -16.11
C THR A 81 -0.80 13.43 -17.24
N GLU A 82 -1.94 13.31 -17.92
CA GLU A 82 -2.38 14.25 -18.97
C GLU A 82 -2.84 15.58 -18.38
N GLN A 83 -3.61 15.55 -17.29
CA GLN A 83 -4.19 16.75 -16.69
C GLN A 83 -3.17 17.58 -15.88
N TYR A 84 -2.32 16.92 -15.08
CA TYR A 84 -1.42 17.59 -14.13
C TYR A 84 0.07 17.50 -14.51
N GLY A 85 0.40 16.67 -15.50
CA GLY A 85 1.77 16.41 -15.91
C GLY A 85 2.49 15.36 -15.06
N ARG A 86 3.40 14.62 -15.70
CA ARG A 86 4.10 13.45 -15.13
C ARG A 86 4.80 13.73 -13.78
N LYS A 87 5.53 14.85 -13.67
CA LYS A 87 6.25 15.22 -12.43
C LYS A 87 5.30 15.47 -11.26
N ARG A 88 4.18 16.17 -11.49
CA ARG A 88 3.22 16.49 -10.41
C ARG A 88 2.45 15.24 -9.99
N THR A 89 2.09 14.36 -10.92
CA THR A 89 1.46 13.08 -10.62
C THR A 89 2.35 12.20 -9.75
N LEU A 90 3.66 12.13 -10.03
CA LEU A 90 4.62 11.37 -9.22
C LEU A 90 4.81 11.94 -7.81
N LEU A 91 4.79 13.26 -7.66
CA LEU A 91 4.79 13.90 -6.34
C LEU A 91 3.47 13.66 -5.60
N GLY A 92 2.35 13.73 -6.32
CA GLY A 92 1.02 13.47 -5.77
C GLY A 92 0.88 12.03 -5.26
N SER A 93 1.38 11.04 -6.00
CA SER A 93 1.39 9.66 -5.53
C SER A 93 2.23 9.52 -4.26
N SER A 94 3.38 10.19 -4.16
CA SER A 94 4.19 10.19 -2.92
C SER A 94 3.41 10.73 -1.71
N VAL A 95 2.52 11.71 -1.89
CA VAL A 95 1.62 12.20 -0.83
C VAL A 95 0.58 11.14 -0.46
N ILE A 96 0.00 10.43 -1.44
CA ILE A 96 -0.94 9.34 -1.18
C ILE A 96 -0.25 8.18 -0.44
N ALA A 97 0.99 7.84 -0.79
CA ALA A 97 1.81 6.86 -0.08
C ALA A 97 2.05 7.26 1.39
N LEU A 98 2.29 8.55 1.66
CA LEU A 98 2.43 9.06 3.01
C LEU A 98 1.12 8.88 3.80
N ILE A 99 -0.03 9.20 3.19
CA ILE A 99 -1.35 8.97 3.81
C ILE A 99 -1.54 7.47 4.11
N GLY A 100 -1.24 6.58 3.16
CA GLY A 100 -1.32 5.13 3.34
C GLY A 100 -0.42 4.62 4.47
N SER A 101 0.77 5.21 4.63
CA SER A 101 1.70 4.90 5.71
C SER A 101 1.16 5.35 7.08
N VAL A 102 0.60 6.56 7.16
CA VAL A 102 -0.05 7.07 8.38
C VAL A 102 -1.24 6.21 8.77
N LEU A 103 -2.10 5.83 7.81
CA LEU A 103 -3.22 4.93 8.06
C LEU A 103 -2.75 3.56 8.56
N SER A 104 -1.68 3.01 7.97
CA SER A 104 -1.09 1.74 8.42
C SER A 104 -0.56 1.85 9.85
N PHE A 105 0.17 2.92 10.17
CA PHE A 105 0.67 3.18 11.51
C PHE A 105 -0.48 3.28 12.53
N LEU A 106 -1.48 4.11 12.24
CA LEU A 106 -2.65 4.27 13.11
C LEU A 106 -3.44 2.97 13.28
N SER A 107 -3.56 2.15 12.24
CA SER A 107 -4.24 0.86 12.32
C SER A 107 -3.58 -0.11 13.30
N VAL A 108 -2.24 -0.07 13.38
CA VAL A 108 -1.45 -0.87 14.31
C VAL A 108 -1.53 -0.30 15.73
N THR A 109 -1.42 1.02 15.88
CA THR A 109 -1.48 1.67 17.20
C THR A 109 -2.86 1.57 17.85
N LEU A 110 -3.94 1.68 17.07
CA LEU A 110 -5.31 1.64 17.57
C LEU A 110 -5.90 0.22 17.57
N SER A 111 -5.16 -0.78 17.09
CA SER A 111 -5.64 -2.15 16.90
C SER A 111 -6.95 -2.21 16.10
N VAL A 112 -6.99 -1.52 14.94
CA VAL A 112 -8.19 -1.47 14.07
C VAL A 112 -7.88 -2.13 12.72
N PRO A 113 -8.28 -3.40 12.51
CA PRO A 113 -7.96 -4.14 11.29
C PRO A 113 -8.65 -3.60 10.04
N GLU A 114 -9.83 -2.98 10.17
CA GLU A 114 -10.51 -2.32 9.04
C GLU A 114 -9.72 -1.11 8.52
N LEU A 115 -9.07 -0.37 9.42
CA LEU A 115 -8.21 0.74 9.05
C LEU A 115 -6.96 0.25 8.32
N PHE A 116 -6.43 -0.91 8.71
CA PHE A 116 -5.34 -1.56 8.00
C PHE A 116 -5.77 -1.98 6.60
N PHE A 117 -6.97 -2.54 6.44
CA PHE A 117 -7.51 -2.87 5.12
C PHE A 117 -7.59 -1.63 4.20
N VAL A 118 -8.08 -0.50 4.73
CA VAL A 118 -8.12 0.77 3.98
C VAL A 118 -6.71 1.26 3.63
N SER A 119 -5.76 1.13 4.55
CA SER A 119 -4.37 1.54 4.31
C SER A 119 -3.71 0.73 3.19
N ARG A 120 -4.06 -0.56 3.04
CA ARG A 120 -3.62 -1.41 1.93
C ARG A 120 -4.09 -0.87 0.58
N VAL A 121 -5.37 -0.48 0.48
CA VAL A 121 -5.95 0.08 -0.76
C VAL A 121 -5.30 1.40 -1.14
N VAL A 122 -5.13 2.31 -0.16
CA VAL A 122 -4.53 3.63 -0.40
C VAL A 122 -3.07 3.49 -0.82
N SER A 123 -2.30 2.67 -0.10
CA SER A 123 -0.89 2.42 -0.42
C SER A 123 -0.71 1.77 -1.78
N SER A 124 -1.53 0.76 -2.12
CA SER A 124 -1.39 0.07 -3.40
C SER A 124 -1.84 0.91 -4.59
N MET A 125 -2.88 1.73 -4.42
CA MET A 125 -3.29 2.73 -5.42
C MET A 125 -2.17 3.73 -5.67
N SER A 126 -1.51 4.21 -4.61
CA SER A 126 -0.32 5.05 -4.76
C SER A 126 0.79 4.35 -5.54
N SER A 127 1.07 3.07 -5.24
CA SER A 127 2.10 2.29 -5.96
C SER A 127 1.76 2.16 -7.44
N GLY A 128 0.51 1.84 -7.79
CA GLY A 128 0.07 1.76 -9.20
C GLY A 128 0.24 3.09 -9.94
N ILE A 129 -0.13 4.21 -9.31
CA ILE A 129 0.06 5.55 -9.89
C ILE A 129 1.54 5.87 -10.07
N SER A 130 2.36 5.65 -9.04
CA SER A 130 3.80 5.92 -9.10
C SER A 130 4.49 5.09 -10.17
N PHE A 131 4.17 3.79 -10.27
CA PHE A 131 4.78 2.88 -11.23
C PHE A 131 4.42 3.27 -12.67
N GLY A 132 3.13 3.46 -12.96
CA GLY A 132 2.68 3.88 -14.29
C GLY A 132 3.23 5.26 -14.67
N THR A 133 3.26 6.21 -13.73
CA THR A 133 3.80 7.55 -13.98
C THR A 133 5.31 7.52 -14.21
N LEU A 134 6.05 6.69 -13.47
CA LEU A 134 7.49 6.54 -13.64
C LEU A 134 7.82 6.01 -15.03
N ILE A 135 7.12 4.98 -15.50
CA ILE A 135 7.30 4.45 -16.87
C ILE A 135 7.12 5.58 -17.89
N LEU A 136 6.01 6.32 -17.78
CA LEU A 136 5.74 7.46 -18.67
C LEU A 136 6.77 8.57 -18.52
N PHE A 137 7.33 8.79 -17.33
CA PHE A 137 8.33 9.84 -17.08
C PHE A 137 9.69 9.52 -17.69
N LEU A 138 10.05 8.23 -17.79
CA LEU A 138 11.32 7.76 -18.33
C LEU A 138 11.30 7.57 -19.86
N GLN A 139 10.12 7.59 -20.48
CA GLN A 139 9.91 7.60 -21.93
C GLN A 139 10.05 9.01 -22.51
#